data_AF-A0A6P7GHS8-F1
#
_entry.id   AF-A0A6P7GHS8-F1
#
_cell.length_a   1.000
_cell.length_b   1.000
_cell.length_c   1.000
_cell.angle_alpha   90.00
_cell.angle_beta   90.00
_cell.angle_gamma   90.00
#
_symmetry.space_group_name_H-M   'P 1'
#
loop_
_entity.id
_entity.type
_entity.pdbx_description
1 polymer ?
#
loop_
_entity_poly.entity_id
_entity_poly.type
_entity_poly.pdbx_seq_one_letter_code
_entity_poly.pdbx_strand_id
1 'polypeptide(L)' 'MAARKGGISCVVRGCQTRSGEQISLFSIPRDRSRAELWLKAAIREDLLSKDVNELHKNYRMCEKHFQPHFISKGET' A
#
# COMPACT_ATOMS: atom_id res chain seq x y z
N MET A 1 26.12 -11.52 -5.99
CA MET A 1 25.59 -10.46 -5.08
C MET A 1 24.21 -10.09 -5.57
N ALA A 2 23.14 -10.42 -4.83
CA ALA A 2 21.77 -10.26 -5.32
C ALA A 2 21.45 -8.79 -5.57
N ALA A 3 21.05 -8.46 -6.80
CA ALA A 3 20.67 -7.12 -7.21
C ALA A 3 19.62 -6.56 -6.23
N ARG A 4 19.91 -5.38 -5.70
CA ARG A 4 19.01 -4.62 -4.82
C ARG A 4 17.86 -4.10 -5.68
N LYS A 5 16.92 -4.97 -6.08
CA LYS A 5 15.71 -4.55 -6.78
C LYS A 5 14.98 -3.58 -5.85
N GLY A 6 14.92 -2.31 -6.23
CA GLY A 6 14.11 -1.27 -5.60
C GLY A 6 12.63 -1.65 -5.73
N GLY A 7 12.17 -2.55 -4.86
CA GLY A 7 10.78 -2.96 -4.78
C GLY A 7 10.01 -1.99 -3.89
N ILE A 8 8.80 -1.65 -4.29
CA ILE A 8 7.90 -0.83 -3.48
C ILE A 8 7.52 -1.63 -2.23
N SER A 9 7.67 -1.03 -1.05
CA SER A 9 7.31 -1.63 0.23
C SER A 9 5.89 -1.25 0.64
N CYS A 10 5.26 -2.10 1.44
CA CYS A 10 3.98 -1.76 2.06
C CYS A 10 4.12 -0.50 2.95
N VAL A 11 3.11 0.37 2.90
CA VAL A 11 3.02 1.60 3.70
C VAL A 11 2.80 1.32 5.19
N VAL A 12 2.20 0.18 5.51
CA VAL A 12 1.82 -0.20 6.87
C VAL A 12 3.06 -0.34 7.74
N ARG A 13 3.06 0.35 8.88
CA ARG A 13 4.18 0.33 9.82
C ARG A 13 4.38 -1.08 10.36
N GLY A 14 5.59 -1.64 10.18
CA GLY A 14 5.91 -3.00 10.61
C GLY A 14 5.64 -4.09 9.56
N CYS A 15 5.07 -3.75 8.40
CA CYS A 15 4.90 -4.71 7.31
C CYS A 15 6.19 -4.83 6.48
N GLN A 16 6.79 -6.03 6.45
CA GLN A 16 8.02 -6.31 5.70
C GLN A 16 7.78 -6.71 4.24
N THR A 17 6.50 -6.77 3.82
CA THR A 17 6.11 -7.20 2.48
C THR A 17 6.60 -6.24 1.41
N ARG A 18 7.19 -6.80 0.34
CA ARG A 18 7.73 -6.03 -0.79
C ARG A 18 7.17 -6.50 -2.13
N SER A 19 7.15 -5.58 -3.10
CA SER A 19 6.85 -5.86 -4.50
C SER A 19 7.88 -6.86 -5.04
N GLY A 20 7.53 -8.14 -5.09
CA GLY A 20 8.44 -9.23 -5.45
C GLY A 20 8.07 -10.58 -4.85
N GLU A 21 7.35 -10.58 -3.73
CA GLU A 21 6.88 -11.81 -3.06
C GLU A 21 5.51 -12.29 -3.60
N GLN A 22 5.28 -12.21 -4.91
CA GLN A 22 4.00 -12.60 -5.56
C GLN A 22 2.75 -12.00 -4.90
N ILE A 23 2.89 -10.79 -4.38
CA ILE A 23 1.86 -10.10 -3.63
C ILE A 23 1.38 -8.87 -4.37
N SER A 24 0.06 -8.71 -4.44
CA SER A 24 -0.56 -7.53 -5.01
C SER A 24 -0.38 -6.34 -4.07
N LEU A 25 0.10 -5.23 -4.65
CA LEU A 25 0.26 -3.95 -3.98
C LEU A 25 -0.75 -2.97 -4.57
N PHE A 26 -1.61 -2.43 -3.73
CA PHE A 26 -2.63 -1.46 -4.10
C PHE A 26 -2.17 -0.03 -3.80
N SER A 27 -2.44 0.89 -4.72
CA SER A 27 -2.20 2.33 -4.53
C SER A 27 -3.16 2.92 -3.51
N ILE A 28 -2.66 3.85 -2.70
CA ILE A 28 -3.54 4.67 -1.84
C ILE A 28 -4.53 5.38 -2.76
N PRO A 29 -5.85 5.34 -2.49
CA PRO A 29 -6.84 6.04 -3.31
C PRO A 29 -6.58 7.55 -3.36
N ARG A 30 -6.91 8.20 -4.48
CA ARG A 30 -6.80 9.67 -4.63
C ARG A 30 -7.86 10.43 -3.83
N ASP A 31 -8.88 9.72 -3.37
CA ASP A 31 -9.95 10.24 -2.54
C ASP A 31 -9.43 10.46 -1.12
N ARG A 32 -9.49 11.71 -0.65
CA ARG A 32 -8.91 12.12 0.63
C ARG A 32 -9.49 11.33 1.80
N SER A 33 -10.81 11.25 1.90
CA SER A 33 -11.49 10.54 2.99
C SER A 33 -11.07 9.06 3.04
N ARG A 34 -10.97 8.40 1.88
CA ARG A 34 -10.50 7.00 1.80
C ARG A 34 -9.00 6.87 2.09
N ALA A 35 -8.18 7.79 1.60
CA ALA A 35 -6.75 7.81 1.88
C ALA A 35 -6.47 7.96 3.38
N GLU A 36 -7.22 8.84 4.06
CA GLU A 36 -7.11 9.03 5.50
C GLU A 36 -7.43 7.75 6.27
N LEU A 37 -8.50 7.03 5.89
CA LEU A 37 -8.84 5.72 6.48
C LEU A 37 -7.72 4.70 6.29
N TRP A 38 -7.13 4.62 5.09
CA TRP A 38 -6.01 3.72 4.81
C TRP A 38 -4.77 4.08 5.63
N LEU A 39 -4.45 5.37 5.77
CA LEU A 39 -3.30 5.83 6.54
C LEU A 39 -3.47 5.60 8.05
N LYS A 40 -4.67 5.82 8.58
CA LYS A 40 -5.02 5.48 9.96
C LYS A 40 -4.88 3.98 10.21
N ALA A 41 -5.43 3.14 9.32
CA ALA A 41 -5.26 1.69 9.40
C ALA A 41 -3.79 1.24 9.27
N ALA A 42 -2.98 1.99 8.50
CA ALA A 42 -1.56 1.74 8.34
C ALA A 42 -0.69 2.24 9.51
N ILE A 43 -1.27 2.91 10.51
CA ILE A 43 -0.55 3.58 11.61
C ILE A 43 0.49 4.57 11.05
N ARG A 44 0.09 5.30 10.01
CA ARG A 44 0.89 6.29 9.29
C ARG A 44 0.20 7.65 9.24
N GLU A 45 -0.23 8.10 10.41
CA GLU A 45 -0.84 9.43 10.57
C GLU A 45 0.13 10.57 10.20
N ASP A 46 1.44 10.30 10.23
CA ASP A 46 2.49 11.21 9.72
C ASP A 46 2.31 11.57 8.24
N LEU A 47 1.61 10.73 7.48
CA LEU A 47 1.35 10.93 6.06
C LEU A 47 0.06 11.71 5.77
N LEU A 48 -0.81 11.92 6.77
CA LEU A 48 -2.08 12.65 6.59
C LEU A 48 -1.87 14.12 6.19
N SER A 49 -0.72 14.69 6.54
CA SER A 49 -0.35 16.06 6.15
C SER A 49 0.14 16.18 4.71
N LYS A 50 0.36 15.06 4.01
CA LYS A 50 0.85 15.05 2.61
C LYS A 50 -0.29 15.08 1.61
N ASP A 51 0.05 15.49 0.38
CA ASP A 51 -0.89 15.50 -0.73
C ASP A 51 -1.29 14.08 -1.16
N VAL A 52 -2.59 13.88 -1.44
CA VAL A 52 -3.16 12.59 -1.84
C VAL A 52 -2.58 12.04 -3.13
N ASN A 53 -2.14 12.90 -4.05
CA ASN A 53 -1.50 12.48 -5.30
C ASN A 53 -0.08 11.94 -5.04
N GLU A 54 0.66 12.58 -4.13
CA GLU A 54 1.95 12.07 -3.66
C GLU A 54 1.80 10.75 -2.91
N LEU A 55 0.74 10.61 -2.11
CA LEU A 55 0.40 9.36 -1.43
C LEU A 55 0.09 8.24 -2.41
N HIS A 56 -0.79 8.52 -3.38
CA HIS A 56 -1.17 7.58 -4.44
C HIS A 56 0.03 7.18 -5.31
N LYS A 57 1.02 8.06 -5.52
CA LYS A 57 2.18 7.74 -6.35
C LYS A 57 3.25 6.95 -5.60
N ASN A 58 3.60 7.38 -4.40
CA ASN A 58 4.79 6.87 -3.68
C ASN A 58 4.48 5.71 -2.72
N TYR A 59 3.23 5.56 -2.26
CA TYR A 59 2.88 4.58 -1.23
C TYR A 59 1.93 3.51 -1.77
N ARG A 60 2.14 2.27 -1.30
CA ARG A 60 1.31 1.11 -1.65
C ARG A 60 0.97 0.32 -0.39
N MET A 61 -0.20 -0.30 -0.36
CA MET A 61 -0.62 -1.23 0.68
C MET A 61 -0.72 -2.63 0.09
N CYS A 62 -0.16 -3.63 0.76
CA CYS A 62 -0.23 -5.01 0.27
C CYS A 62 -1.60 -5.64 0.55
N GLU A 63 -1.96 -6.62 -0.28
CA GLU A 63 -3.23 -7.36 -0.19
C GLU A 63 -3.47 -8.01 1.18
N LYS A 64 -2.42 -8.33 1.96
CA LYS A 64 -2.53 -8.91 3.31
C LYS A 64 -3.34 -8.03 4.29
N HIS A 65 -3.43 -6.73 4.01
CA HIS A 65 -4.18 -5.78 4.84
C HIS A 65 -5.62 -5.58 4.36
N PHE A 66 -6.00 -6.22 3.26
CA PHE A 66 -7.37 -6.23 2.75
C PHE A 66 -7.98 -7.61 3.01
N GLN A 67 -9.29 -7.63 3.24
CA GLN A 67 -9.99 -8.90 3.26
C GLN A 67 -10.08 -9.45 1.83
N PRO A 68 -9.99 -10.76 1.64
CA PRO A 68 -9.92 -11.37 0.30
C PRO A 68 -11.14 -11.04 -0.56
N HIS A 69 -12.32 -10.82 0.03
CA HIS A 69 -13.53 -10.43 -0.71
C HIS A 69 -13.51 -8.99 -1.25
N PHE A 70 -12.65 -8.12 -0.73
CA PHE A 70 -12.43 -6.78 -1.28
C PHE A 70 -11.36 -6.76 -2.37
N ILE A 71 -10.69 -7.89 -2.60
CA ILE A 71 -9.67 -8.03 -3.61
C ILE A 71 -10.24 -8.84 -4.76
N SER A 72 -10.52 -8.18 -5.88
CA SER A 72 -10.75 -8.88 -7.13
C SER A 72 -9.41 -9.40 -7.66
N LYS A 73 -9.00 -10.60 -7.23
CA LYS A 73 -8.00 -11.35 -8.00
C LYS A 73 -8.72 -11.80 -9.27
N GLY A 74 -8.31 -11.29 -10.43
CA GLY A 74 -8.80 -11.84 -11.68
C GLY A 74 -8.38 -13.31 -11.73
N GLU A 75 -9.31 -14.21 -11.42
CA GLU A 75 -9.13 -15.64 -11.57
C GLU A 75 -8.94 -15.94 -13.07
N THR A 76 -7.90 -16.70 -13.39
CA THR A 76 -7.74 -17.43 -14.65
C THR A 76 -7.28 -18.84 -14.30
#